data_AF-A0A0Q9ZNT0-F1
#
_entry.id   AF-A0A0Q9ZNT0-F1
#
_cell.length_a   1.000
_cell.length_b   1.000
_cell.length_c   1.000
_cell.angle_alpha   90.00
_cell.angle_beta   90.00
_cell.angle_gamma   90.00
#
_symmetry.space_group_name_H-M   'P 1'
#
loop_
_entity.id
_entity.type
_entity.pdbx_description
1 polymer ?
#
loop_
_entity_poly.entity_id
_entity_poly.type
_entity_poly.pdbx_seq_one_letter_code
_entity_poly.pdbx_strand_id
1 'polypeptide(L)'
;MISYIPSLGSKKSAFKYFIIALLAISLGSCTAGLTNPDSYQRNHDVYAVDFNPHNLTELEIFKMDEGDWVKYETVKNGQSDRYSIEVKDGFLTVTSHKNKMDVPTYQTWLDYARQELGYTVHDEYDIFTTIEEGYIYEIDLEKHPLIEENEHRILMYEQK
;
A
#
# COMPACT_ATOMS: atom_id res chain seq x y z
N MET A 1 -1.41 86.43 11.90
CA MET A 1 -2.21 85.94 10.76
C MET A 1 -1.35 84.97 9.97
N ILE A 2 -1.95 83.91 9.42
CA ILE A 2 -1.40 82.73 8.73
C ILE A 2 -1.36 81.48 9.61
N SER A 3 -2.42 80.70 9.40
CA SER A 3 -2.62 79.29 9.77
C SER A 3 -1.76 78.38 8.89
N TYR A 4 -1.31 77.24 9.42
CA TYR A 4 -1.05 76.06 8.59
C TYR A 4 -1.47 74.78 9.31
N ILE A 5 -2.36 74.05 8.63
CA ILE A 5 -2.97 72.76 8.94
C ILE A 5 -1.98 71.63 8.55
N PRO A 6 -2.01 70.44 9.18
CA PRO A 6 -0.90 69.48 9.14
C PRO A 6 -0.82 68.71 7.81
N SER A 7 0.39 68.37 7.38
CA SER A 7 0.57 67.40 6.29
C SER A 7 0.60 65.98 6.84
N LEU A 8 -0.30 65.17 6.28
CA LEU A 8 -0.51 63.77 6.59
C LEU A 8 0.65 62.94 6.01
N GLY A 9 1.64 62.63 6.85
CA GLY A 9 2.77 61.77 6.50
C GLY A 9 2.40 60.28 6.46
N SER A 10 2.11 59.78 5.26
CA SER A 10 2.41 58.45 4.74
C SER A 10 2.17 57.21 5.64
N LYS A 11 0.94 56.67 5.61
CA LYS A 11 0.62 55.28 6.02
C LYS A 11 1.05 54.26 4.96
N LYS A 12 2.34 54.16 4.63
CA LYS A 12 2.83 53.15 3.66
C LYS A 12 4.09 52.38 4.06
N SER A 13 4.48 52.39 5.34
CA SER A 13 5.75 51.77 5.76
C SER A 13 5.66 50.71 6.87
N ALA A 14 4.46 50.32 7.32
CA ALA A 14 4.32 49.28 8.36
C ALA A 14 3.88 47.91 7.80
N PHE A 15 3.30 47.86 6.59
CA PHE A 15 2.74 46.62 6.04
C PHE A 15 3.78 45.72 5.36
N LYS A 16 4.96 46.25 5.02
CA LYS A 16 6.01 45.50 4.31
C LYS A 16 6.79 44.53 5.21
N TYR A 17 6.77 44.72 6.52
CA TYR A 17 7.49 43.85 7.46
C TYR A 17 6.64 42.70 8.02
N PHE A 18 5.30 42.75 7.83
CA PHE A 18 4.42 41.66 8.28
C PHE A 18 4.43 40.47 7.31
N ILE A 19 4.73 40.69 6.02
CA ILE A 19 4.76 39.62 5.00
C ILE A 19 6.07 38.81 5.06
N ILE A 20 7.17 39.39 5.56
CA ILE A 20 8.47 38.69 5.62
C ILE A 20 8.55 37.75 6.84
N ALA A 21 7.79 37.99 7.90
CA ALA A 21 7.77 37.14 9.09
C ALA A 21 6.90 35.87 8.95
N LEU A 22 6.02 35.80 7.94
CA LEU A 22 5.14 34.65 7.70
C LEU A 22 5.76 33.57 6.79
N LEU A 23 6.93 33.82 6.19
CA LEU A 23 7.63 32.88 5.31
C LEU A 23 8.73 32.06 6.00
N ALA A 24 9.01 32.30 7.29
CA ALA A 24 10.11 31.63 8.00
C ALA A 24 9.69 30.42 8.86
N ILE A 25 8.41 30.03 8.88
CA ILE A 25 7.92 28.87 9.66
C ILE A 25 7.74 27.62 8.79
N SER A 26 7.88 27.69 7.45
CA SER A 26 7.68 26.53 6.57
C SER A 26 8.95 25.72 6.24
N LEU A 27 10.08 25.97 6.91
CA LEU A 27 11.31 25.18 6.71
C LEU A 27 11.71 24.37 7.95
N GLY A 28 10.72 24.05 8.77
CA GLY A 28 10.74 22.89 9.65
C GLY A 28 10.08 21.69 9.00
N SER A 29 10.22 21.51 7.68
CA SER A 29 10.05 20.18 7.10
C SER A 29 11.17 19.33 7.68
N CYS A 30 10.92 18.77 8.88
CA CYS A 30 11.49 17.49 9.20
C CYS A 30 11.21 16.64 7.97
N THR A 31 12.28 16.34 7.22
CA THR A 31 12.37 15.02 6.64
C THR A 31 12.24 14.09 7.84
N ALA A 32 11.00 13.81 8.24
CA ALA A 32 10.68 12.51 8.75
C ALA A 32 11.15 11.62 7.60
N GLY A 33 12.40 11.17 7.70
CA GLY A 33 12.75 9.93 7.06
C GLY A 33 11.63 9.02 7.49
N LEU A 34 10.78 8.67 6.53
CA LEU A 34 9.84 7.58 6.66
C LEU A 34 10.71 6.45 7.18
N THR A 35 10.69 6.26 8.50
CA THR A 35 11.11 5.04 9.12
C THR A 35 10.10 4.07 8.59
N ASN A 36 10.41 3.48 7.43
CA ASN A 36 9.58 2.48 6.80
C ASN A 36 9.48 1.38 7.87
N PRO A 37 8.30 1.19 8.51
CA PRO A 37 8.18 0.20 9.57
C PRO A 37 8.54 -1.18 9.04
N ASP A 38 8.43 -1.36 7.72
CA ASP A 38 8.87 -2.53 7.00
C ASP A 38 10.10 -2.18 6.19
N SER A 39 11.27 -2.24 6.82
CA SER A 39 12.48 -2.40 6.02
C SER A 39 12.26 -3.68 5.19
N TYR A 40 11.90 -3.56 3.92
CA TYR A 40 11.88 -4.66 2.96
C TYR A 40 13.34 -5.13 2.88
N GLN A 41 13.75 -5.93 3.85
CA GLN A 41 15.08 -6.47 3.89
C GLN A 41 15.22 -7.27 2.60
N ARG A 42 16.34 -7.05 1.92
CA ARG A 42 16.68 -7.51 0.56
C ARG A 42 16.59 -9.02 0.31
N ASN A 43 16.02 -9.79 1.23
CA ASN A 43 15.87 -11.24 1.19
C ASN A 43 14.54 -11.70 0.59
N HIS A 44 13.60 -10.78 0.33
CA HIS A 44 12.34 -11.09 -0.33
C HIS A 44 12.18 -10.30 -1.63
N ASP A 45 11.49 -10.90 -2.60
CA ASP A 45 10.86 -10.19 -3.70
C ASP A 45 9.37 -10.05 -3.38
N VAL A 46 8.81 -8.85 -3.53
CA VAL A 46 7.38 -8.60 -3.27
C VAL A 46 6.65 -8.44 -4.59
N TYR A 47 5.59 -9.22 -4.75
CA TYR A 47 4.66 -9.14 -5.87
C TYR A 47 3.26 -8.79 -5.38
N ALA A 48 2.45 -8.27 -6.30
CA ALA A 48 1.01 -8.10 -6.12
C ALA A 48 0.30 -8.89 -7.22
N VAL A 49 -0.74 -9.63 -6.85
CA VAL A 49 -1.58 -10.39 -7.77
C VAL A 49 -2.99 -9.82 -7.70
N ASP A 50 -3.41 -9.20 -8.78
CA ASP A 50 -4.71 -8.57 -8.92
C ASP A 50 -5.65 -9.54 -9.64
N PHE A 51 -6.87 -9.67 -9.12
CA PHE A 51 -7.88 -10.60 -9.63
C PHE A 51 -9.29 -10.08 -9.37
N ASN A 52 -10.24 -10.55 -10.16
CA ASN A 52 -11.66 -10.32 -9.93
C ASN A 52 -12.28 -11.59 -9.30
N PRO A 53 -12.80 -11.55 -8.06
CA PRO A 53 -13.35 -12.73 -7.39
C PRO A 53 -14.61 -13.26 -8.07
N HIS A 54 -15.34 -12.43 -8.82
CA HIS A 54 -16.47 -12.83 -9.65
C HIS A 54 -16.04 -13.37 -11.02
N ASN A 55 -14.79 -13.15 -11.42
CA ASN A 55 -14.24 -13.56 -12.70
C ASN A 55 -12.73 -13.84 -12.62
N LEU A 56 -12.37 -15.03 -12.11
CA LEU A 56 -10.99 -15.48 -11.96
C LEU A 56 -10.32 -15.89 -13.28
N THR A 57 -10.74 -15.36 -14.44
CA THR A 57 -10.20 -15.79 -15.74
C THR A 57 -8.79 -15.24 -16.01
N GLU A 58 -8.49 -14.06 -15.48
CA GLU A 58 -7.25 -13.32 -15.72
C GLU A 58 -6.66 -12.83 -14.40
N LEU A 59 -5.33 -12.81 -14.34
CA LEU A 59 -4.55 -12.26 -13.25
C LEU A 59 -3.66 -11.16 -13.82
N GLU A 60 -3.56 -10.04 -13.12
CA GLU A 60 -2.48 -9.07 -13.34
C GLU A 60 -1.45 -9.19 -12.23
N ILE A 61 -0.18 -9.32 -12.61
CA ILE A 61 0.91 -9.47 -11.65
C ILE A 61 1.79 -8.23 -11.74
N PHE A 62 2.09 -7.65 -10.59
CA PHE A 62 2.99 -6.51 -10.43
C PHE A 62 4.17 -6.92 -9.55
N LYS A 63 5.33 -6.31 -9.79
CA LYS A 63 6.51 -6.43 -8.93
C LYS A 63 6.75 -5.10 -8.23
N MET A 64 7.03 -5.13 -6.94
CA MET A 64 7.51 -3.96 -6.21
C MET A 64 8.95 -3.62 -6.66
N ASP A 65 9.16 -2.38 -7.08
CA ASP A 65 10.46 -1.83 -7.44
C ASP A 65 10.65 -0.45 -6.80
N GLU A 66 11.58 -0.33 -5.85
CA GLU A 66 11.89 0.90 -5.11
C GLU A 66 10.68 1.69 -4.52
N GLY A 67 9.57 1.01 -4.23
CA GLY A 67 8.35 1.61 -3.68
C GLY A 67 7.22 1.78 -4.71
N ASP A 68 7.50 1.52 -5.98
CA ASP A 68 6.53 1.57 -7.07
C ASP A 68 6.09 0.17 -7.51
N TRP A 69 4.80 0.02 -7.85
CA TRP A 69 4.27 -1.20 -8.45
C TRP A 69 4.47 -1.19 -9.95
N VAL A 70 5.37 -2.04 -10.45
CA VAL A 70 5.67 -2.17 -11.88
C VAL A 70 4.94 -3.38 -12.44
N LYS A 71 4.13 -3.19 -13.49
CA LYS A 71 3.42 -4.29 -14.17
C LYS A 71 4.43 -5.32 -14.68
N TYR A 72 4.29 -6.56 -14.24
CA TYR A 72 5.14 -7.68 -14.59
C TYR A 72 4.53 -8.49 -15.74
N GLU A 73 3.27 -8.93 -15.58
CA GLU A 73 2.53 -9.63 -16.64
C GLU A 73 1.01 -9.54 -16.45
N THR A 74 0.26 -9.80 -17.52
CA THR A 74 -1.18 -10.15 -17.46
C THR A 74 -1.33 -11.51 -18.11
N VAL A 75 -1.98 -12.45 -17.41
CA VAL A 75 -2.02 -13.85 -17.84
C VAL A 75 -3.33 -14.50 -17.42
N LYS A 76 -3.77 -15.50 -18.20
CA LYS A 76 -4.92 -16.32 -17.80
C LYS A 76 -4.60 -17.07 -16.52
N ASN A 77 -5.55 -17.11 -15.60
CA ASN A 77 -5.41 -17.86 -14.38
C ASN A 77 -5.17 -19.36 -14.68
N GLY A 78 -4.27 -19.99 -13.91
CA GLY A 78 -3.79 -21.35 -14.15
C GLY A 78 -2.81 -21.49 -15.33
N GLN A 79 -2.45 -20.40 -16.02
CA GLN A 79 -1.42 -20.37 -17.08
C GLN A 79 -0.24 -19.47 -16.74
N SER A 80 -0.21 -18.84 -15.56
CA SER A 80 0.97 -18.14 -15.08
C SER A 80 2.06 -19.15 -14.68
N ASP A 81 3.31 -18.85 -15.01
CA ASP A 81 4.46 -19.58 -14.47
C ASP A 81 4.75 -19.23 -13.00
N ARG A 82 4.03 -18.25 -12.43
CA ARG A 82 4.25 -17.75 -11.08
C ARG A 82 3.12 -18.10 -10.12
N TYR A 83 1.88 -17.73 -10.46
CA TYR A 83 0.77 -17.83 -9.52
C TYR A 83 -0.53 -18.33 -10.14
N SER A 84 -1.29 -19.09 -9.37
CA SER A 84 -2.70 -19.36 -9.65
C SER A 84 -3.56 -18.99 -8.46
N ILE A 85 -4.82 -18.65 -8.74
CA ILE A 85 -5.83 -18.35 -7.72
C ILE A 85 -7.03 -19.26 -7.90
N GLU A 86 -7.56 -19.79 -6.80
CA GLU A 86 -8.81 -20.54 -6.76
C GLU A 86 -9.70 -19.99 -5.64
N VAL A 87 -10.99 -19.83 -5.90
CA VAL A 87 -12.01 -19.61 -4.86
C VAL A 87 -12.93 -20.80 -4.85
N LYS A 88 -12.88 -21.60 -3.79
CA LYS A 88 -13.62 -22.86 -3.69
C LYS A 88 -13.86 -23.24 -2.25
N ASP A 89 -15.04 -23.83 -1.98
CA ASP A 89 -15.42 -24.38 -0.67
C ASP A 89 -15.28 -23.38 0.50
N GLY A 90 -15.47 -22.08 0.23
CA GLY A 90 -15.34 -21.02 1.24
C GLY A 90 -13.90 -20.55 1.49
N PHE A 91 -12.95 -20.96 0.67
CA PHE A 91 -11.55 -20.55 0.75
C PHE A 91 -11.10 -19.83 -0.51
N LEU A 92 -10.18 -18.88 -0.33
CA LEU A 92 -9.38 -18.28 -1.39
C LEU A 92 -7.97 -18.84 -1.28
N THR A 93 -7.53 -19.54 -2.31
CA THR A 93 -6.23 -20.21 -2.36
C THR A 93 -5.36 -19.56 -3.43
N VAL A 94 -4.20 -19.05 -3.05
CA VAL A 94 -3.17 -18.58 -3.96
C VAL A 94 -1.99 -19.55 -3.92
N THR A 95 -1.65 -20.11 -5.08
CA THR A 95 -0.52 -21.06 -5.21
C THR A 95 0.65 -20.38 -5.90
N SER A 96 1.84 -20.48 -5.33
CA SER A 96 3.09 -20.13 -6.00
C SER A 96 3.69 -21.35 -6.69
N HIS A 97 4.12 -21.17 -7.95
CA HIS A 97 4.73 -22.23 -8.76
C HIS A 97 6.26 -22.13 -8.84
N LYS A 98 6.83 -21.04 -8.31
CA LYS A 98 8.25 -20.72 -8.49
C LYS A 98 9.02 -20.71 -7.17
N ASN A 99 8.69 -19.78 -6.28
CA ASN A 99 9.40 -19.57 -5.04
C ASN A 99 8.49 -19.82 -3.83
N LYS A 100 9.09 -20.24 -2.71
CA LYS A 100 8.37 -20.29 -1.44
C LYS A 100 7.96 -18.88 -1.03
N MET A 101 6.76 -18.78 -0.51
CA MET A 101 6.21 -17.56 0.04
C MET A 101 6.49 -17.53 1.54
N ASP A 102 6.86 -16.35 2.04
CA ASP A 102 7.09 -16.06 3.44
C ASP A 102 5.89 -15.34 4.06
N VAL A 103 5.50 -15.74 5.26
CA VAL A 103 4.32 -15.19 5.93
C VAL A 103 4.53 -13.69 6.15
N PRO A 104 3.63 -12.83 5.64
CA PRO A 104 3.83 -11.39 5.72
C PRO A 104 3.60 -10.88 7.15
N THR A 105 4.69 -10.71 7.89
CA THR A 105 4.70 -10.24 9.29
C THR A 105 4.85 -8.71 9.42
N TYR A 106 4.55 -7.98 8.35
CA TYR A 106 4.88 -6.56 8.14
C TYR A 106 3.67 -5.64 8.28
N GLN A 107 3.79 -4.50 8.97
CA GLN A 107 2.62 -3.65 9.29
C GLN A 107 1.95 -3.09 8.03
N THR A 108 2.73 -2.76 7.00
CA THR A 108 2.24 -2.33 5.68
C THR A 108 1.40 -3.41 5.02
N TRP A 109 1.70 -4.69 5.25
CA TRP A 109 0.84 -5.77 4.76
C TRP A 109 -0.49 -5.80 5.50
N LEU A 110 -0.51 -5.67 6.83
CA LEU A 110 -1.76 -5.61 7.58
C LEU A 110 -2.60 -4.40 7.17
N ASP A 111 -1.96 -3.25 6.99
CA ASP A 111 -2.65 -2.03 6.57
C ASP A 111 -3.22 -2.20 5.16
N TYR A 112 -2.46 -2.82 4.26
CA TYR A 112 -2.91 -3.19 2.93
C TYR A 112 -4.10 -4.17 2.96
N ALA A 113 -4.00 -5.24 3.73
CA ALA A 113 -5.04 -6.25 3.85
C ALA A 113 -6.33 -5.71 4.46
N ARG A 114 -6.24 -4.73 5.36
CA ARG A 114 -7.41 -4.00 5.89
C ARG A 114 -8.09 -3.13 4.84
N GLN A 115 -7.29 -2.53 3.96
CA GLN A 115 -7.80 -1.70 2.89
C GLN A 115 -8.45 -2.53 1.77
N GLU A 116 -7.86 -3.68 1.42
CA GLU A 116 -8.14 -4.35 0.14
C GLU A 116 -8.72 -5.78 0.30
N LEU A 117 -8.59 -6.38 1.48
CA LEU A 117 -8.91 -7.80 1.73
C LEU A 117 -9.89 -8.02 2.90
N GLY A 118 -10.64 -7.00 3.31
CA GLY A 118 -11.70 -7.15 4.33
C GLY A 118 -11.20 -7.35 5.76
N TYR A 119 -9.91 -7.15 6.02
CA TYR A 119 -9.36 -7.30 7.37
C TYR A 119 -9.81 -6.16 8.28
N THR A 120 -9.88 -6.46 9.55
CA THR A 120 -10.22 -5.56 10.64
C THR A 120 -8.97 -5.18 11.46
N VAL A 121 -9.14 -4.22 12.36
CA VAL A 121 -8.09 -3.81 13.32
C VAL A 121 -7.76 -4.90 14.35
N HIS A 122 -8.60 -5.93 14.47
CA HIS A 122 -8.40 -7.05 15.41
C HIS A 122 -7.69 -8.24 14.78
N ASP A 123 -7.48 -8.23 13.46
CA ASP A 123 -6.82 -9.33 12.76
C ASP A 123 -5.30 -9.25 12.94
N GLU A 124 -4.69 -10.43 13.17
CA GLU A 124 -3.26 -10.63 13.35
C GLU A 124 -2.55 -10.93 12.00
N TYR A 125 -1.22 -10.98 12.01
CA TYR A 125 -0.37 -11.17 10.81
C TYR A 125 -0.56 -12.54 10.11
N ASP A 126 -1.14 -13.53 10.78
CA ASP A 126 -1.07 -14.96 10.39
C ASP A 126 -2.42 -15.55 9.93
N ILE A 127 -3.21 -14.85 9.10
CA ILE A 127 -4.46 -15.47 8.61
C ILE A 127 -4.25 -16.43 7.43
N PHE A 128 -3.07 -16.40 6.79
CA PHE A 128 -2.75 -17.37 5.77
C PHE A 128 -2.46 -18.70 6.44
N THR A 129 -3.31 -19.68 6.21
CA THR A 129 -2.91 -21.06 6.50
C THR A 129 -1.89 -21.46 5.44
N THR A 130 -0.61 -21.46 5.82
CA THR A 130 0.46 -21.96 4.94
C THR A 130 0.53 -23.47 5.08
N ILE A 131 0.21 -24.18 4.00
CA ILE A 131 0.10 -25.65 4.06
C ILE A 131 1.36 -26.31 3.49
N GLU A 132 1.64 -26.10 2.20
CA GLU A 132 2.70 -26.80 1.48
C GLU A 132 4.06 -26.08 1.55
N GLU A 133 4.74 -26.15 2.70
CA GLU A 133 6.08 -25.58 2.93
C GLU A 133 6.27 -24.12 2.43
N GLY A 134 5.22 -23.30 2.42
CA GLY A 134 5.27 -21.92 1.91
C GLY A 134 4.77 -21.72 0.48
N TYR A 135 4.32 -22.74 -0.25
CA TYR A 135 3.87 -22.58 -1.64
C TYR A 135 2.37 -22.29 -1.80
N ILE A 136 1.58 -22.46 -0.74
CA ILE A 136 0.14 -22.24 -0.77
C ILE A 136 -0.25 -21.28 0.34
N TYR A 137 -0.94 -20.21 -0.02
CA TYR A 137 -1.66 -19.32 0.87
C TYR A 137 -3.14 -19.56 0.76
N GLU A 138 -3.76 -19.82 1.91
CA GLU A 138 -5.20 -20.05 2.00
C GLU A 138 -5.82 -19.07 2.98
N ILE A 139 -6.88 -18.39 2.55
CA ILE A 139 -7.70 -17.48 3.36
C ILE A 139 -9.09 -18.12 3.53
N ASP A 140 -9.52 -18.23 4.78
CA ASP A 140 -10.89 -18.62 5.15
C ASP A 140 -11.84 -17.44 4.92
N LEU A 141 -12.70 -17.54 3.89
CA LEU A 141 -13.62 -16.47 3.49
C LEU A 141 -14.86 -16.38 4.38
N GLU A 142 -15.13 -17.36 5.25
CA GLU A 142 -16.17 -17.23 6.27
C GLU A 142 -15.70 -16.30 7.40
N LYS A 143 -14.41 -16.34 7.74
CA LYS A 143 -13.79 -15.45 8.72
C LYS A 143 -13.43 -14.09 8.14
N HIS A 144 -12.87 -14.09 6.93
CA HIS A 144 -12.38 -12.90 6.24
C HIS A 144 -13.02 -12.81 4.85
N PRO A 145 -14.32 -12.44 4.78
CA PRO A 145 -15.00 -12.33 3.50
C PRO A 145 -14.35 -11.23 2.66
N LEU A 146 -14.21 -11.50 1.36
CA LEU A 146 -13.82 -10.46 0.41
C LEU A 146 -14.86 -9.34 0.44
N ILE A 147 -14.38 -8.10 0.42
CA ILE A 147 -15.24 -6.92 0.25
C ILE A 147 -15.90 -7.02 -1.13
N GLU A 148 -17.16 -6.64 -1.27
CA GLU A 148 -17.81 -6.66 -2.59
C GLU A 148 -17.23 -5.59 -3.52
N GLU A 149 -16.18 -5.94 -4.26
CA GLU A 149 -15.56 -5.11 -5.28
C GLU A 149 -15.22 -5.93 -6.54
N ASN A 150 -15.03 -5.23 -7.66
CA ASN A 150 -14.72 -5.87 -8.95
C ASN A 150 -13.27 -6.34 -9.03
N GLU A 151 -12.38 -5.82 -8.17
CA GLU A 151 -10.96 -6.06 -8.21
C GLU A 151 -10.43 -6.18 -6.79
N HIS A 152 -9.58 -7.17 -6.56
CA HIS A 152 -8.84 -7.36 -5.33
C HIS A 152 -7.39 -7.58 -5.68
N ARG A 153 -6.51 -7.30 -4.73
CA ARG A 153 -5.09 -7.57 -4.85
C ARG A 153 -4.58 -8.28 -3.61
N ILE A 154 -3.72 -9.28 -3.83
CA ILE A 154 -3.01 -9.98 -2.76
C ILE A 154 -1.52 -9.76 -2.92
N LEU A 155 -0.85 -9.44 -1.82
CA LEU A 155 0.60 -9.30 -1.78
C LEU A 155 1.27 -10.64 -1.53
N MET A 156 2.25 -10.97 -2.37
CA MET A 156 3.03 -12.20 -2.32
C MET A 156 4.46 -11.85 -1.92
N TYR A 157 4.92 -12.37 -0.78
CA TYR A 157 6.28 -12.17 -0.28
C TYR A 157 7.10 -13.40 -0.61
N GLU A 158 7.83 -13.38 -1.72
CA GLU A 158 8.64 -14.53 -2.13
C GLU A 158 10.02 -14.50 -1.48
N GLN A 159 10.45 -15.64 -0.96
CA GLN A 159 11.83 -15.85 -0.53
C GLN A 159 12.76 -15.89 -1.76
N LYS A 160 13.91 -15.22 -1.66
CA LYS A 160 14.96 -15.24 -2.69
C LYS A 160 15.79 -16.53 -2.70
#